data_AF-Q0RMZ1-F1
#
_entry.id   AF-Q0RMZ1-F1
#
_cell.length_a   1.000
_cell.length_b   1.000
_cell.length_c   1.000
_cell.angle_alpha   90.00
_cell.angle_beta   90.00
_cell.angle_gamma   90.00
#
_symmetry.space_group_name_H-M   'P 1'
#
loop_
_entity.id
_entity.type
_entity.pdbx_description
1 polymer ?
#
loop_
_entity_poly.entity_id
_entity_poly.type
_entity_poly.pdbx_seq_one_letter_code
_entity_poly.pdbx_strand_id
1 'polypeptide(L)'
;MADAFSTASSAQPILKIEIPDDGDVFRSERLARSLRADLAPVPGLILGPGPAGTPPAQAKAQTKGPAVPTDPTLWIFSATAVGTLSRMVVDVVKAWCARDRHRTVRLVNGEKSVEVTGRPDAAQERIIENFLRDTGS
;
A
#
# COMPACT_ATOMS: atom_id res chain seq x y z
N MET A 1 36.28 17.93 7.06
CA MET A 1 35.06 18.77 7.05
C MET A 1 33.97 17.94 6.42
N ALA A 2 32.81 17.89 7.05
CA ALA A 2 31.87 16.77 7.01
C ALA A 2 31.18 16.54 5.64
N ASP A 3 31.22 15.31 5.16
CA ASP A 3 30.21 14.75 4.26
C ASP A 3 29.54 13.57 4.98
N ALA A 4 28.71 13.93 5.96
CA ALA A 4 27.75 13.03 6.59
C ALA A 4 26.42 13.15 5.83
N PHE A 5 26.41 12.75 4.56
CA PHE A 5 25.16 12.62 3.81
C PHE A 5 24.72 11.16 3.78
N SER A 6 23.59 10.95 4.45
CA SER A 6 22.67 9.85 4.22
C SER A 6 23.09 8.48 4.75
N THR A 7 23.08 8.35 6.08
CA THR A 7 22.54 7.12 6.67
C THR A 7 21.04 7.08 6.36
N ALA A 8 20.70 6.79 5.11
CA ALA A 8 19.33 6.50 4.72
C ALA A 8 18.90 5.30 5.56
N SER A 9 18.00 5.55 6.50
CA SER A 9 17.36 4.52 7.32
C SER A 9 16.96 3.37 6.42
N SER A 10 17.62 2.22 6.57
CA SER A 10 17.47 1.00 5.76
C SER A 10 16.15 0.27 6.04
N ALA A 11 15.09 1.02 6.34
CA ALA A 11 13.77 0.47 6.52
C ALA A 11 13.28 0.07 5.13
N GLN A 12 13.46 -1.21 4.77
CA GLN A 12 12.83 -1.77 3.59
C GLN A 12 11.32 -1.77 3.84
N PRO A 13 10.51 -1.32 2.87
CA PRO A 13 9.08 -1.47 2.99
C PRO A 13 8.75 -2.96 3.01
N ILE A 14 7.88 -3.35 3.93
CA ILE A 14 7.41 -4.74 3.99
C ILE A 14 6.32 -4.94 2.93
N LEU A 15 5.52 -3.92 2.63
CA LEU A 15 4.38 -4.07 1.75
C LEU A 15 4.10 -2.77 0.99
N LYS A 16 3.77 -2.91 -0.29
CA LYS A 16 3.22 -1.84 -1.11
C LYS A 16 1.72 -2.08 -1.28
N ILE A 17 0.91 -1.04 -1.14
CA ILE A 17 -0.52 -1.06 -1.46
C ILE A 17 -0.76 -0.10 -2.61
N GLU A 18 -1.36 -0.61 -3.68
CA GLU A 18 -1.73 0.16 -4.85
C GLU A 18 -3.26 0.25 -4.94
N ILE A 19 -3.77 1.41 -5.32
CA ILE A 19 -5.14 1.52 -5.83
C ILE A 19 -5.07 1.30 -7.34
N PRO A 20 -5.74 0.27 -7.90
CA PRO A 20 -5.75 0.06 -9.35
C PRO A 20 -6.26 1.30 -10.07
N ASP A 21 -5.58 1.65 -11.16
CA ASP A 21 -5.97 2.75 -12.02
C ASP A 21 -7.19 2.34 -12.86
N ASP A 22 -8.31 3.04 -12.68
CA ASP A 22 -9.51 2.92 -13.51
C ASP A 22 -9.60 4.03 -14.57
N GLY A 23 -8.55 4.82 -14.73
CA GLY A 23 -8.48 5.99 -15.61
C GLY A 23 -8.88 7.30 -14.92
N ASP A 24 -9.26 7.28 -13.64
CA ASP A 24 -9.61 8.46 -12.85
C ASP A 24 -8.57 8.73 -11.75
N VAL A 25 -7.66 9.66 -12.04
CA VAL A 25 -6.57 10.08 -11.12
C VAL A 25 -7.11 10.68 -9.84
N PHE A 26 -8.15 11.53 -9.91
CA PHE A 26 -8.72 12.15 -8.71
C PHE A 26 -9.43 11.13 -7.83
N ARG A 27 -10.09 10.15 -8.43
CA ARG A 27 -10.69 9.04 -7.71
C ARG A 27 -9.64 8.18 -7.04
N SER A 28 -8.60 7.76 -7.75
CA SER A 28 -7.53 6.93 -7.19
C SER A 28 -6.78 7.66 -6.06
N GLU A 29 -6.48 8.96 -6.21
CA GLU A 29 -5.92 9.78 -5.13
C GLU A 29 -6.86 9.88 -3.91
N ARG A 30 -8.15 10.11 -4.13
CA ARG A 30 -9.15 10.17 -3.04
C ARG A 30 -9.25 8.84 -2.30
N LEU A 31 -9.22 7.73 -3.03
CA LEU A 31 -9.23 6.38 -2.46
C LEU A 31 -7.96 6.10 -1.67
N ALA A 32 -6.78 6.43 -2.21
CA ALA A 32 -5.50 6.28 -1.51
C ALA A 32 -5.46 7.13 -0.23
N ARG A 33 -5.96 8.37 -0.27
CA ARG A 33 -6.07 9.23 0.91
C ARG A 33 -7.01 8.65 1.96
N SER A 34 -8.17 8.13 1.55
CA SER A 34 -9.11 7.47 2.45
C SER A 34 -8.50 6.22 3.09
N LEU A 35 -7.80 5.40 2.32
CA LEU A 35 -7.15 4.19 2.82
C LEU A 35 -5.99 4.54 3.77
N ARG A 36 -5.20 5.58 3.46
CA ARG A 36 -4.16 6.10 4.34
C ARG A 36 -4.73 6.55 5.69
N ALA A 37 -5.88 7.23 5.70
CA ALA A 37 -6.53 7.67 6.93
C ALA A 37 -6.99 6.48 7.79
N ASP A 38 -7.45 5.39 7.17
CA ASP A 38 -7.86 4.16 7.85
C ASP A 38 -6.68 3.34 8.38
N LEU A 39 -5.54 3.37 7.68
CA LEU A 39 -4.31 2.67 8.07
C LEU A 39 -3.48 3.43 9.11
N ALA A 40 -3.51 4.77 9.09
CA ALA A 40 -2.76 5.62 10.03
C ALA A 40 -2.94 5.29 11.53
N PRO A 41 -4.15 4.92 12.03
CA PRO A 41 -4.33 4.56 13.44
C PRO A 41 -3.85 3.15 13.81
N VAL A 42 -3.40 2.32 12.85
CA VAL A 42 -2.98 0.94 13.13
C VAL A 42 -1.66 0.94 13.93
N PRO A 43 -1.63 0.40 15.17
CA PRO A 43 -0.42 0.39 15.98
C PRO A 43 0.70 -0.42 15.33
N GLY A 44 1.91 0.14 15.31
CA GLY A 44 3.11 -0.53 14.74
C GLY A 44 3.26 -0.40 13.22
N LEU A 45 2.29 0.23 12.55
CA LEU A 45 2.33 0.52 11.12
C LEU A 45 2.91 1.92 10.87
N ILE A 46 3.90 2.02 9.99
CA ILE A 46 4.47 3.29 9.52
C ILE A 46 4.14 3.44 8.04
N LEU A 47 3.46 4.53 7.67
CA LEU A 47 3.12 4.85 6.28
C LEU A 47 4.07 5.90 5.72
N GLY A 48 4.91 5.50 4.78
CA GLY A 48 5.95 6.35 4.22
C GLY A 48 5.84 6.58 2.71
N PRO A 49 6.66 7.48 2.15
CA PRO A 49 6.94 7.50 0.73
C PRO A 49 7.65 6.19 0.31
N GLY A 50 7.58 5.86 -0.98
CA GLY A 50 8.30 4.70 -1.51
C GLY A 50 9.82 4.85 -1.45
N PRO A 51 10.57 3.74 -1.57
CA PRO A 51 12.02 3.80 -1.65
C PRO A 51 12.46 4.65 -2.84
N ALA A 52 13.54 5.41 -2.64
CA ALA A 52 14.10 6.27 -3.68
C ALA A 52 14.38 5.47 -4.97
N GLY A 53 13.98 6.02 -6.11
CA GLY A 53 14.13 5.35 -7.41
C GLY A 53 13.00 4.39 -7.79
N THR A 54 12.00 4.20 -6.93
CA THR A 54 10.79 3.47 -7.34
C THR A 54 9.95 4.37 -8.24
N PRO A 55 9.71 4.01 -9.51
CA PRO A 55 8.82 4.77 -10.34
C PRO A 55 7.41 4.74 -9.73
N PRO A 56 6.67 5.86 -9.77
CA PRO A 56 5.28 5.87 -9.33
C PRO A 56 4.50 4.81 -10.11
N ALA A 57 3.56 4.13 -9.46
CA ALA A 57 2.80 3.03 -10.07
C ALA A 57 2.06 3.47 -11.36
N GLN A 58 1.82 4.78 -11.51
CA GLN A 58 1.15 5.41 -12.64
C GLN A 58 2.11 5.99 -13.71
N ALA A 59 3.32 5.45 -13.87
CA ALA A 59 4.17 5.77 -15.02
C ALA A 59 3.65 5.11 -16.32
N LYS A 60 2.38 5.30 -16.67
CA LYS A 60 1.89 5.15 -18.04
C LYS A 60 1.48 6.54 -18.54
N ALA A 61 2.25 6.99 -19.52
CA ALA A 61 2.25 8.33 -20.08
C ALA A 61 0.86 8.90 -20.39
N GLN A 62 0.65 10.15 -19.97
CA GLN A 62 -0.07 11.16 -20.75
C GLN A 62 0.30 12.56 -20.21
N THR A 63 1.50 13.03 -20.56
CA THR A 63 1.96 14.36 -20.20
C THR A 63 1.48 15.37 -21.24
N LYS A 64 0.51 16.22 -20.86
CA LYS A 64 0.52 17.64 -21.25
C LYS A 64 -0.19 18.50 -20.21
N GLY A 65 0.49 18.74 -19.10
CA GLY A 65 0.10 19.68 -18.05
C GLY A 65 1.05 19.57 -16.86
N PRO A 66 1.23 20.62 -16.04
CA PRO A 66 2.03 20.55 -14.82
C PRO A 66 1.25 19.75 -13.77
N ALA A 67 1.21 18.42 -13.94
CA ALA A 67 0.60 17.52 -12.98
C ALA A 67 1.58 17.32 -11.83
N VAL A 68 1.20 17.75 -10.63
CA VAL A 68 1.78 17.20 -9.40
C VAL A 68 1.41 15.72 -9.40
N PRO A 69 2.35 14.77 -9.52
CA PRO A 69 2.00 13.37 -9.50
C PRO A 69 1.81 12.96 -8.03
N THR A 70 0.57 12.93 -7.54
CA THR A 70 0.28 12.28 -6.26
C THR A 70 0.08 10.79 -6.55
N ASP A 71 1.16 10.04 -6.43
CA ASP A 71 1.14 8.58 -6.58
C ASP A 71 0.09 7.98 -5.60
N PRO A 72 -0.96 7.27 -6.08
CA PRO A 72 -1.95 6.64 -5.20
C PRO A 72 -1.40 5.39 -4.48
N THR A 73 -0.10 5.13 -4.61
CA THR A 73 0.61 4.08 -3.91
C THR A 73 0.88 4.45 -2.45
N LEU A 74 0.58 3.52 -1.55
CA LEU A 74 0.94 3.59 -0.14
C LEU A 74 2.00 2.55 0.18
N TRP A 75 3.09 2.98 0.83
CA TRP A 75 4.14 2.09 1.29
C TRP A 75 4.02 1.89 2.80
N ILE A 76 3.97 0.61 3.20
CA ILE A 76 3.91 0.18 4.59
C ILE A 76 5.29 -0.28 5.02
N PHE A 77 5.74 0.31 6.12
CA PHE A 77 6.90 -0.07 6.90
C PHE A 77 6.40 -0.57 8.25
N SER A 78 7.08 -1.56 8.83
CA SER A 78 6.76 -2.10 10.14
C SER A 78 7.86 -1.83 11.14
N ALA A 79 7.48 -1.49 12.37
CA ALA A 79 8.38 -1.48 13.53
C ALA A 79 8.22 -2.75 14.41
N THR A 80 7.29 -3.65 14.07
CA THR A 80 6.90 -4.81 14.89
C THR A 80 6.90 -6.13 14.10
N ALA A 81 6.85 -7.26 14.82
CA ALA A 81 6.84 -8.60 14.21
C ALA A 81 5.66 -8.79 13.25
N VAL A 82 5.95 -9.32 12.06
CA VAL A 82 5.05 -9.21 10.90
C VAL A 82 3.73 -9.96 11.06
N GLY A 83 3.70 -11.07 11.80
CA GLY A 83 2.50 -11.91 11.93
C GLY A 83 1.28 -11.22 12.58
N THR A 84 1.48 -10.34 13.57
CA THR A 84 0.37 -9.57 14.18
C THR A 84 -0.08 -8.43 13.27
N LEU A 85 0.86 -7.82 12.55
CA LEU A 85 0.58 -6.74 11.62
C LEU A 85 -0.22 -7.23 10.40
N SER A 86 0.07 -8.44 9.91
CA SER A 86 -0.65 -9.07 8.79
C SER A 86 -2.16 -9.02 9.00
N ARG A 87 -2.63 -9.47 10.17
CA ARG A 87 -4.07 -9.56 10.47
C ARG A 87 -4.73 -8.18 10.58
N MET A 88 -4.06 -7.23 11.22
CA MET A 88 -4.58 -5.86 11.36
C MET A 88 -4.70 -5.16 10.00
N VAL A 89 -3.71 -5.32 9.13
CA VAL A 89 -3.75 -4.77 7.75
C VAL A 89 -4.87 -5.42 6.95
N VAL A 90 -5.03 -6.74 7.04
CA VAL A 90 -6.17 -7.46 6.42
C VAL A 90 -7.49 -6.86 6.89
N ASP A 91 -7.71 -6.72 8.19
CA ASP A 91 -8.98 -6.25 8.72
C ASP A 91 -9.30 -4.81 8.28
N VAL A 92 -8.30 -3.92 8.26
CA VAL A 92 -8.48 -2.55 7.78
C VAL A 92 -8.76 -2.50 6.29
N VAL A 93 -7.99 -3.21 5.46
CA VAL A 93 -8.20 -3.26 4.01
C VAL A 93 -9.58 -3.83 3.68
N LYS A 94 -10.00 -4.89 4.39
CA LYS A 94 -11.34 -5.48 4.24
C LYS A 94 -12.43 -4.49 4.61
N ALA A 95 -12.32 -3.86 5.79
CA ALA A 95 -13.30 -2.89 6.24
C ALA A 95 -13.40 -1.72 5.27
N TRP A 96 -12.27 -1.28 4.70
CA TRP A 96 -12.22 -0.20 3.71
C TRP A 96 -12.84 -0.60 2.37
N CYS A 97 -12.52 -1.79 1.85
CA CYS A 97 -13.10 -2.32 0.61
C CYS A 97 -14.60 -2.64 0.76
N ALA A 98 -15.05 -3.10 1.93
CA ALA A 98 -16.45 -3.44 2.18
C ALA A 98 -17.38 -2.21 2.16
N ARG A 99 -16.85 -0.98 2.31
CA ARG A 99 -17.64 0.26 2.23
C ARG A 99 -18.22 0.52 0.83
N ASP A 100 -17.60 -0.02 -0.21
CA ASP A 100 -18.05 0.12 -1.59
C ASP A 100 -17.51 -1.05 -2.42
N ARG A 101 -18.43 -1.82 -3.02
CA ARG A 101 -18.12 -3.00 -3.85
C ARG A 101 -17.17 -2.72 -5.01
N HIS A 102 -17.03 -1.47 -5.43
CA HIS A 102 -16.12 -1.04 -6.49
C HIS A 102 -14.73 -0.65 -6.00
N ARG A 103 -14.47 -0.72 -4.69
CA ARG A 103 -13.13 -0.51 -4.13
C ARG A 103 -12.29 -1.77 -4.31
N THR A 104 -11.14 -1.57 -4.92
CA THR A 104 -10.09 -2.57 -5.04
C THR A 104 -8.80 -2.00 -4.52
N VAL A 105 -8.02 -2.84 -3.85
CA VAL A 105 -6.61 -2.57 -3.57
C VAL A 105 -5.79 -3.75 -4.07
N ARG A 106 -4.56 -3.47 -4.47
CA ARG A 106 -3.56 -4.49 -4.79
C ARG A 106 -2.45 -4.42 -3.74
N LEU A 107 -2.27 -5.51 -3.01
CA LEU A 107 -1.17 -5.68 -2.09
C LEU A 107 0.01 -6.28 -2.86
N VAL A 108 1.18 -5.68 -2.77
CA VAL A 108 2.39 -6.05 -3.53
C VAL A 108 3.56 -6.24 -2.58
N ASN A 109 4.22 -7.38 -2.69
CA ASN A 109 5.46 -7.71 -1.98
C ASN A 109 6.45 -8.33 -2.99
N GLY A 110 7.46 -7.56 -3.37
CA GLY A 110 8.40 -7.94 -4.42
C GLY A 110 7.66 -8.28 -5.72
N GLU A 111 7.81 -9.52 -6.18
CA GLU A 111 7.16 -10.04 -7.39
C GLU A 111 5.75 -10.60 -7.14
N LYS A 112 5.38 -10.83 -5.88
CA LYS A 112 4.07 -11.37 -5.52
C LYS A 112 3.07 -10.23 -5.34
N SER A 113 1.84 -10.43 -5.81
CA SER A 113 0.74 -9.51 -5.53
C SER A 113 -0.58 -10.24 -5.33
N VAL A 114 -1.45 -9.68 -4.49
CA VAL A 114 -2.83 -10.13 -4.31
C VAL A 114 -3.79 -8.95 -4.41
N GLU A 115 -4.90 -9.13 -5.11
CA GLU A 115 -5.96 -8.13 -5.21
C GLU A 115 -7.08 -8.40 -4.20
N VAL A 116 -7.58 -7.34 -3.59
CA VAL A 116 -8.67 -7.35 -2.63
C VAL A 116 -9.76 -6.41 -3.10
N THR A 117 -10.89 -6.97 -3.51
CA THR A 117 -12.02 -6.22 -4.08
C THR A 117 -13.27 -6.42 -3.23
N GLY A 118 -13.96 -5.33 -2.90
CA GLY A 118 -15.25 -5.37 -2.23
C GLY A 118 -15.20 -6.10 -0.88
N ARG A 119 -16.01 -7.16 -0.73
CA ARG A 119 -16.13 -7.94 0.51
C ARG A 119 -15.52 -9.34 0.31
N PRO A 120 -14.21 -9.53 0.62
CA PRO A 120 -13.57 -10.82 0.44
C PRO A 120 -14.21 -11.89 1.33
N ASP A 121 -14.30 -13.11 0.80
CA ASP A 121 -14.82 -14.27 1.52
C ASP A 121 -13.73 -14.98 2.34
N ALA A 122 -14.12 -16.00 3.11
CA ALA A 122 -13.19 -16.75 3.96
C ALA A 122 -12.03 -17.42 3.19
N ALA A 123 -12.20 -17.71 1.90
CA ALA A 123 -11.14 -18.28 1.08
C ALA A 123 -10.12 -17.19 0.68
N GLN A 124 -10.61 -16.04 0.22
CA GLN A 124 -9.77 -14.89 -0.10
C GLN A 124 -9.06 -14.34 1.15
N GLU A 125 -9.71 -14.35 2.31
CA GLU A 125 -9.08 -14.01 3.59
C GLU A 125 -7.86 -14.86 3.89
N ARG A 126 -7.96 -16.18 3.75
CA ARG A 126 -6.82 -17.09 3.96
C ARG A 126 -5.67 -16.83 2.98
N ILE A 127 -5.99 -16.48 1.74
CA ILE A 127 -4.98 -16.14 0.72
C ILE A 127 -4.25 -14.85 1.12
N ILE A 128 -4.99 -13.81 1.52
CA ILE A 128 -4.40 -12.53 1.95
C ILE A 128 -3.56 -12.72 3.23
N GLU A 129 -4.06 -13.47 4.20
CA GLU A 129 -3.33 -13.77 5.45
C GLU A 129 -2.03 -14.53 5.17
N ASN A 130 -2.06 -15.54 4.29
CA ASN A 130 -0.86 -16.27 3.90
C ASN A 130 0.12 -15.37 3.14
N PHE A 131 -0.37 -14.55 2.21
CA PHE A 131 0.45 -13.59 1.48
C PHE A 131 1.17 -12.62 2.42
N LEU A 132 0.46 -12.06 3.42
CA LEU A 132 1.05 -11.13 4.38
C LEU A 132 1.96 -11.80 5.40
N ARG A 133 1.75 -13.08 5.72
CA ARG A 133 2.66 -13.87 6.55
C ARG A 133 3.98 -14.13 5.85
N ASP A 134 3.93 -14.53 4.58
CA ASP A 134 5.10 -14.73 3.72
C ASP A 134 5.89 -13.44 3.50
N THR A 135 5.24 -12.29 3.66
CA THR A 135 5.84 -10.98 3.47
C THR A 135 6.77 -10.54 4.60
N GLY A 136 6.71 -11.21 5.75
CA GLY A 136 7.51 -10.89 6.91
C GLY A 136 8.45 -11.95 7.43
N SER A 137 8.59 -13.05 6.68
CA SER A 137 9.51 -14.13 6.99
C SER A 137 10.81 -13.98 6.23
#